data_AF-A0A932C9F2-F1
#
_entry.id   AF-A0A932C9F2-F1
#
_cell.length_a   1.000
_cell.length_b   1.000
_cell.length_c   1.000
_cell.angle_alpha   90.00
_cell.angle_beta   90.00
_cell.angle_gamma   90.00
#
_symmetry.space_group_name_H-M   'P 1'
#
loop_
_entity.id
_entity.type
_entity.pdbx_description
1 polymer ?
#
loop_
_entity_poly.entity_id
_entity_poly.type
_entity_poly.pdbx_seq_one_letter_code
_entity_poly.pdbx_strand_id
1 'polypeptide(L)'
;MVRRVLIAAAAGPLLLLAIVEATMLAVTLVGEHPRWAAPVVNLTEAAAVRDTAEISRLLEQGDDPNQRRPVRPGLIGNDVERQATPLEAGISIGRPDVLRLLLEHGASPSPSEWRRLRCAAQALQHADVVAALDAHRPVAPGMTCRGDELLW
;
A
#
# COMPACT_ATOMS: atom_id res chain seq x y z
N MET A 1 -38.31 -38.11 26.48
CA MET A 1 -38.31 -36.63 26.60
C MET A 1 -36.90 -36.03 26.60
N VAL A 2 -35.97 -36.53 27.41
CA VAL A 2 -34.60 -36.01 27.59
C VAL A 2 -33.81 -35.81 26.28
N ARG A 3 -33.87 -36.75 25.33
CA ARG A 3 -33.16 -36.67 24.04
C ARG A 3 -33.64 -35.51 23.13
N ARG A 4 -34.93 -35.15 23.16
CA ARG A 4 -35.49 -34.03 22.37
C ARG A 4 -35.10 -32.68 22.98
N VAL A 5 -35.02 -32.60 24.31
CA VAL A 5 -34.57 -31.40 25.02
C VAL A 5 -33.08 -31.16 24.79
N LEU A 6 -32.25 -32.21 24.80
CA LEU A 6 -30.82 -32.11 24.48
C LEU A 6 -30.56 -31.68 23.03
N ILE A 7 -31.33 -32.20 22.06
CA ILE A 7 -31.21 -31.78 20.66
C ILE A 7 -31.64 -30.32 20.49
N ALA A 8 -32.74 -29.88 21.11
CA ALA A 8 -33.17 -28.49 21.07
C ALA A 8 -32.18 -27.53 21.73
N ALA A 9 -31.57 -27.94 22.85
CA ALA A 9 -30.54 -27.18 23.56
C ALA A 9 -29.24 -27.01 22.74
N ALA A 10 -28.88 -28.00 21.92
CA ALA A 10 -27.73 -27.93 21.02
C ALA A 10 -28.04 -27.24 19.67
N ALA A 11 -29.29 -27.32 19.19
CA ALA A 11 -29.69 -26.75 17.91
C ALA A 11 -29.78 -25.21 17.94
N GLY A 12 -30.18 -24.62 19.07
CA GLY A 12 -30.27 -23.16 19.23
C GLY A 12 -28.95 -22.43 18.95
N PRO A 13 -27.84 -22.81 19.63
CA PRO A 13 -26.52 -22.23 19.38
C PRO A 13 -26.02 -22.42 17.94
N LEU A 14 -26.27 -23.59 17.34
CA LEU A 14 -25.87 -23.88 15.95
C LEU A 14 -26.65 -23.03 14.93
N LEU A 15 -27.95 -22.83 15.13
CA LEU A 15 -28.77 -21.94 14.31
C LEU A 15 -28.33 -20.49 14.41
N LEU A 16 -28.02 -20.01 15.62
CA LEU A 16 -27.48 -18.67 15.83
C LEU A 16 -26.13 -18.49 15.11
N LEU A 17 -25.22 -19.46 15.23
CA LEU A 17 -23.93 -19.42 14.54
C LEU A 17 -24.12 -19.36 13.01
N ALA A 18 -25.00 -20.21 12.46
CA ALA A 18 -25.29 -20.24 11.03
C ALA A 18 -25.87 -18.91 10.53
N ILE A 19 -26.76 -18.27 11.31
CA ILE A 19 -27.31 -16.94 10.99
C ILE A 19 -26.21 -15.87 11.01
N VAL A 20 -25.31 -15.90 12.00
CA VAL A 20 -24.19 -14.96 12.10
C VAL A 20 -23.24 -15.13 10.91
N GLU A 21 -22.94 -16.36 10.50
CA GLU A 21 -22.10 -16.60 9.34
C GLU A 21 -22.77 -16.17 8.03
N ALA A 22 -24.04 -16.50 7.85
CA ALA A 22 -24.80 -16.10 6.67
C ALA A 22 -24.92 -14.58 6.54
N THR A 23 -25.17 -13.87 7.64
CA THR A 23 -25.23 -12.40 7.64
C THR A 23 -23.86 -11.79 7.34
N MET A 24 -22.79 -12.32 7.93
CA MET A 24 -21.43 -11.87 7.61
C MET A 24 -21.08 -12.09 6.13
N LEU A 25 -21.45 -13.24 5.56
CA LEU A 25 -21.24 -13.52 4.14
C LEU A 25 -22.03 -12.54 3.25
N ALA A 26 -23.29 -12.28 3.60
CA ALA A 26 -24.13 -11.34 2.87
C ALA A 26 -23.55 -9.92 2.88
N VAL A 27 -23.04 -9.47 4.03
CA VAL A 27 -22.39 -8.15 4.17
C VAL A 27 -21.12 -8.08 3.32
N THR A 28 -20.31 -9.14 3.27
CA THR A 28 -19.11 -9.17 2.40
C THR A 28 -19.42 -9.10 0.92
N LEU A 29 -20.57 -9.60 0.46
CA LEU A 29 -21.00 -9.48 -0.94
C LEU A 29 -21.33 -8.04 -1.35
N VAL A 30 -21.61 -7.17 -0.39
CA VAL A 30 -21.91 -5.74 -0.60
C VAL A 30 -20.64 -4.88 -0.41
N GLY A 31 -19.47 -5.51 -0.22
CA GLY A 31 -18.18 -4.80 -0.06
C GLY A 31 -17.89 -4.31 1.36
N GLU A 32 -18.76 -4.62 2.31
CA GLU A 32 -18.56 -4.32 3.73
C GLU A 32 -17.78 -5.47 4.38
N HIS A 33 -16.67 -5.15 5.06
CA HIS A 33 -15.82 -6.13 5.73
C HIS A 33 -15.84 -5.95 7.25
N PRO A 34 -16.93 -6.33 7.94
CA PRO A 34 -17.15 -6.03 9.36
C PRO A 34 -16.13 -6.67 10.30
N ARG A 35 -15.41 -7.72 9.85
CA ARG A 35 -14.37 -8.39 10.65
C ARG A 35 -12.95 -7.88 10.37
N TRP A 36 -12.78 -7.09 9.30
CA TRP A 36 -11.51 -6.49 8.91
C TRP A 36 -11.72 -5.00 8.75
N ALA A 37 -11.70 -4.28 9.87
CA ALA A 37 -11.43 -2.85 9.84
C ALA A 37 -9.96 -2.69 9.46
N ALA A 38 -9.66 -2.75 8.15
CA ALA A 38 -8.36 -2.34 7.67
C ALA A 38 -8.15 -0.90 8.15
N PRO A 39 -7.06 -0.60 8.89
CA PRO A 39 -6.79 0.77 9.27
C PRO A 39 -6.78 1.61 8.00
N VAL A 40 -7.53 2.72 7.99
CA VAL A 40 -7.60 3.62 6.84
C VAL A 40 -6.18 4.12 6.57
N VAL A 41 -5.52 3.52 5.59
CA VAL A 41 -4.19 3.90 5.11
C VAL A 41 -4.38 4.80 3.91
N ASN A 42 -3.54 5.80 3.79
CA ASN A 42 -3.45 6.55 2.54
C ASN A 42 -2.51 5.83 1.55
N LEU A 43 -2.51 6.25 0.29
CA LEU A 43 -1.73 5.60 -0.76
C LEU A 43 -0.22 5.53 -0.47
N THR A 44 0.34 6.56 0.18
CA THR A 44 1.76 6.55 0.57
C THR A 44 2.04 5.50 1.65
N GLU A 45 1.16 5.37 2.63
CA GLU A 45 1.28 4.34 3.67
C GLU A 45 1.08 2.93 3.10
N ALA A 46 0.11 2.74 2.21
CA ALA A 46 -0.11 1.47 1.51
C ALA A 46 1.14 1.05 0.73
N ALA A 47 1.79 2.01 0.05
CA ALA A 47 3.09 1.80 -0.59
C ALA A 47 4.18 1.40 0.42
N ALA A 48 4.27 2.07 1.56
CA ALA A 48 5.24 1.76 2.62
C ALA A 48 5.06 0.36 3.22
N VAL A 49 3.83 -0.11 3.40
CA VAL A 49 3.55 -1.45 3.94
C VAL A 49 3.41 -2.53 2.87
N ARG A 50 3.64 -2.19 1.59
CA ARG A 50 3.60 -3.12 0.44
C ARG A 50 2.23 -3.72 0.17
N ASP A 51 1.18 -3.03 0.56
CA ASP A 51 -0.19 -3.49 0.35
C ASP A 51 -0.62 -3.17 -1.09
N THR A 52 -0.23 -4.03 -2.04
CA THR A 52 -0.52 -3.83 -3.46
C THR A 52 -2.02 -3.83 -3.76
N ALA A 53 -2.81 -4.58 -2.99
CA ALA A 53 -4.25 -4.61 -3.16
C ALA A 53 -4.86 -3.27 -2.77
N GLU A 54 -4.42 -2.70 -1.65
CA GLU A 54 -4.87 -1.39 -1.20
C GLU A 54 -4.38 -0.26 -2.10
N ILE A 55 -3.15 -0.35 -2.62
CA ILE A 55 -2.64 0.57 -3.65
C ILE A 55 -3.57 0.57 -4.86
N SER A 56 -3.87 -0.60 -5.42
CA SER A 56 -4.80 -0.72 -6.56
C SER A 56 -6.18 -0.16 -6.22
N ARG A 57 -6.74 -0.53 -5.05
CA ARG A 57 -8.06 -0.07 -4.61
C ARG A 57 -8.13 1.47 -4.51
N LEU A 58 -7.11 2.11 -3.94
CA LEU A 58 -7.04 3.56 -3.80
C LEU A 58 -6.90 4.25 -5.17
N LEU A 59 -6.05 3.74 -6.04
CA LEU A 59 -5.87 4.26 -7.40
C LEU A 59 -7.15 4.13 -8.23
N GLU A 60 -7.85 3.00 -8.13
CA GLU A 60 -9.17 2.78 -8.78
C GLU A 60 -10.24 3.76 -8.27
N GLN A 61 -10.12 4.21 -7.02
CA GLN A 61 -10.97 5.26 -6.45
C GLN A 61 -10.59 6.68 -6.87
N GLY A 62 -9.56 6.84 -7.71
CA GLY A 62 -9.08 8.14 -8.20
C GLY A 62 -8.12 8.83 -7.24
N ASP A 63 -7.49 8.09 -6.32
CA ASP A 63 -6.40 8.63 -5.51
C ASP A 63 -5.22 9.04 -6.42
N ASP A 64 -4.65 10.23 -6.21
CA ASP A 64 -3.53 10.77 -6.98
C ASP A 64 -2.19 10.08 -6.59
N PRO A 65 -1.54 9.35 -7.51
CA PRO A 65 -0.27 8.66 -7.26
C PRO A 65 0.93 9.58 -7.06
N ASN A 66 0.80 10.88 -7.35
CA ASN A 66 1.87 11.87 -7.21
C ASN A 66 1.72 12.71 -5.94
N GLN A 67 0.61 12.57 -5.20
CA GLN A 67 0.36 13.40 -4.04
C GLN A 67 1.23 13.00 -2.85
N ARG A 68 1.93 13.98 -2.27
CA ARG A 68 2.61 13.82 -0.97
C ARG A 68 1.58 13.75 0.14
N ARG A 69 1.74 12.77 1.03
CA ARG A 69 0.84 12.56 2.17
C ARG A 69 1.60 12.28 3.45
N PRO A 70 1.02 12.61 4.61
CA PRO A 70 1.59 12.24 5.89
C PRO A 70 1.64 10.72 6.02
N VAL A 71 2.74 10.25 6.60
CA VAL A 71 3.03 8.86 6.89
C VAL A 71 3.28 8.75 8.38
N ARG A 72 2.56 7.83 9.01
CA ARG A 72 2.69 7.59 10.45
C ARG A 72 4.12 7.17 10.84
N PRO A 73 4.57 7.55 12.05
CA PRO A 73 5.84 7.09 12.60
C PRO A 73 6.03 5.58 12.47
N GLY A 74 7.26 5.16 12.12
CA GLY A 74 7.63 3.75 12.04
C GLY A 74 7.24 3.02 10.74
N LEU A 75 6.54 3.68 9.79
CA LEU A 75 6.26 3.09 8.48
C LEU A 75 7.39 3.33 7.46
N ILE A 76 8.02 4.52 7.50
CA ILE A 76 9.19 4.87 6.68
C ILE A 76 10.22 5.62 7.53
N GLY A 77 11.46 5.15 7.54
CA GLY A 77 12.54 5.83 8.27
C GLY A 77 12.45 5.66 9.80
N ASN A 78 12.47 6.79 10.52
CA ASN A 78 12.48 6.82 11.99
C ASN A 78 11.07 7.08 12.57
N ASP A 79 10.97 7.14 13.89
CA ASP A 79 9.70 7.32 14.61
C ASP A 79 9.16 8.76 14.61
N VAL A 80 9.33 9.50 13.50
CA VAL A 80 8.69 10.81 13.31
C VAL A 80 7.72 10.78 12.13
N GLU A 81 6.66 11.58 12.23
CA GLU A 81 5.74 11.79 11.12
C GLU A 81 6.48 12.53 9.99
N ARG A 82 6.30 12.07 8.76
CA ARG A 82 6.88 12.68 7.56
C ARG A 82 5.89 12.70 6.42
N GLN A 83 6.15 13.53 5.42
CA GLN A 83 5.39 13.50 4.18
C GLN A 83 6.22 12.91 3.06
N ALA A 84 5.64 11.96 2.33
CA ALA A 84 6.28 11.33 1.18
C ALA A 84 5.28 11.09 0.05
N THR A 85 5.79 11.01 -1.18
CA THR A 85 5.02 10.45 -2.30
C THR A 85 4.98 8.92 -2.20
N PRO A 86 3.99 8.26 -2.81
CA PRO A 86 3.98 6.80 -2.90
C PRO A 86 5.26 6.20 -3.51
N LEU A 87 5.89 6.88 -4.47
CA LEU A 87 7.18 6.46 -5.04
C LEU A 87 8.33 6.57 -4.04
N GLU A 88 8.42 7.66 -3.27
CA GLU A 88 9.42 7.82 -2.20
C GLU A 88 9.29 6.71 -1.15
N ALA A 89 8.06 6.38 -0.74
CA ALA A 89 7.77 5.28 0.16
C ALA A 89 8.20 3.92 -0.41
N GLY A 90 7.87 3.62 -1.67
CA GLY A 90 8.29 2.38 -2.33
C GLY A 90 9.81 2.23 -2.46
N ILE A 91 10.54 3.33 -2.67
CA ILE A 91 12.00 3.34 -2.75
C ILE A 91 12.63 3.06 -1.39
N SER A 92 12.12 3.66 -0.31
CA SER A 92 12.67 3.48 1.04
C SER A 92 12.62 2.05 1.52
N ILE A 93 11.59 1.30 1.10
CA ILE A 93 11.44 -0.12 1.45
C ILE A 93 12.04 -1.08 0.40
N GLY A 94 12.56 -0.56 -0.71
CA GLY A 94 13.25 -1.36 -1.73
C GLY A 94 12.36 -2.26 -2.55
N ARG A 95 11.12 -1.84 -2.87
CA ARG A 95 10.11 -2.71 -3.49
C ARG A 95 9.83 -2.33 -4.95
N PRO A 96 10.46 -3.00 -5.92
CA PRO A 96 10.30 -2.65 -7.33
C PRO A 96 8.90 -2.95 -7.88
N ASP A 97 8.19 -3.92 -7.30
CA ASP A 97 6.80 -4.25 -7.61
C ASP A 97 5.84 -3.10 -7.27
N VAL A 98 6.02 -2.49 -6.08
CA VAL A 98 5.25 -1.29 -5.67
C VAL A 98 5.51 -0.14 -6.64
N LEU A 99 6.77 0.08 -7.02
CA LEU A 99 7.12 1.12 -8.00
C LEU A 99 6.47 0.89 -9.36
N ARG A 100 6.55 -0.33 -9.90
CA ARG A 100 5.94 -0.66 -11.19
C ARG A 100 4.44 -0.41 -11.15
N LEU A 101 3.77 -0.90 -10.12
CA LEU A 101 2.32 -0.69 -9.95
C LEU A 101 1.96 0.80 -9.96
N LEU A 102 2.68 1.62 -9.19
CA LEU A 102 2.44 3.07 -9.13
C LEU A 102 2.72 3.76 -10.47
N LEU A 103 3.83 3.43 -11.13
CA LEU A 103 4.22 4.00 -12.44
C LEU A 103 3.21 3.64 -13.53
N GLU A 104 2.75 2.38 -13.56
CA GLU A 104 1.71 1.90 -14.48
C GLU A 104 0.36 2.62 -14.28
N HIS A 105 0.10 3.10 -13.06
CA HIS A 105 -1.12 3.82 -12.70
C HIS A 105 -0.95 5.36 -12.65
N GLY A 106 0.05 5.90 -13.34
CA GLY A 106 0.17 7.35 -13.57
C GLY A 106 1.03 8.11 -12.56
N ALA A 107 1.78 7.40 -11.69
CA ALA A 107 2.89 8.04 -10.99
C ALA A 107 3.93 8.51 -12.01
N SER A 108 4.18 9.81 -12.08
CA SER A 108 5.04 10.44 -13.08
C SER A 108 5.89 11.52 -12.42
N PRO A 109 7.04 11.15 -11.83
CA PRO A 109 7.92 12.13 -11.22
C PRO A 109 8.49 13.08 -12.28
N SER A 110 8.66 14.35 -11.93
CA SER A 110 9.36 15.30 -12.81
C SER A 110 10.80 14.83 -13.11
N PRO A 111 11.46 15.26 -14.20
CA PRO A 111 12.81 14.80 -14.51
C PRO A 111 13.85 15.02 -13.40
N SER A 112 13.70 16.09 -12.61
CA SER A 112 14.58 16.35 -11.46
C SER A 112 14.24 15.43 -10.28
N GLU A 113 12.95 15.16 -10.05
CA GLU A 113 12.50 14.23 -9.02
C GLU A 113 12.89 12.79 -9.34
N TRP A 114 12.67 12.33 -10.56
CA TRP A 114 13.11 11.01 -11.00
C TRP A 114 14.60 10.81 -10.76
N ARG A 115 15.42 11.84 -11.02
CA ARG A 115 16.87 11.80 -10.75
C ARG A 115 17.14 11.60 -9.26
N ARG A 116 16.52 12.41 -8.39
CA ARG A 116 16.66 12.26 -6.92
C ARG A 116 16.22 10.88 -6.45
N LEU A 117 15.07 10.40 -6.89
CA LEU A 117 14.51 9.08 -6.56
C LEU A 117 15.45 7.95 -6.96
N ARG A 118 16.02 8.02 -8.16
CA ARG A 118 16.99 7.06 -8.66
C ARG A 118 18.29 7.08 -7.85
N CYS A 119 18.79 8.26 -7.50
CA CYS A 119 20.01 8.41 -6.71
C CYS A 119 19.81 7.93 -5.26
N ALA A 120 18.63 8.16 -4.68
CA ALA A 120 18.25 7.58 -3.39
C ALA A 120 18.21 6.05 -3.46
N ALA A 121 17.58 5.47 -4.48
CA ALA A 121 17.56 4.03 -4.69
C ALA A 121 18.97 3.44 -4.86
N GLN A 122 19.86 4.15 -5.55
CA GLN A 122 21.27 3.75 -5.70
C GLN A 122 22.03 3.79 -4.38
N ALA A 123 21.86 4.84 -3.56
CA ALA A 123 22.51 4.97 -2.26
C ALA A 123 22.00 3.93 -1.24
N LEU A 124 20.73 3.56 -1.32
CA LEU A 124 20.14 2.46 -0.55
C LEU A 124 20.50 1.07 -1.10
N GLN A 125 21.26 1.00 -2.20
CA GLN A 125 21.66 -0.25 -2.88
C GLN A 125 20.49 -1.10 -3.39
N HIS A 126 19.35 -0.48 -3.69
CA HIS A 126 18.17 -1.14 -4.23
C HIS A 126 18.26 -1.28 -5.76
N ALA A 127 19.12 -2.18 -6.24
CA ALA A 127 19.40 -2.35 -7.67
C ALA A 127 18.14 -2.63 -8.52
N ASP A 128 17.19 -3.41 -8.00
CA ASP A 128 15.94 -3.70 -8.72
C ASP A 128 15.01 -2.49 -8.82
N VAL A 129 15.04 -1.61 -7.82
CA VAL A 129 14.30 -0.34 -7.82
C VAL A 129 14.91 0.62 -8.83
N VAL A 130 16.24 0.68 -8.90
CA VAL A 130 16.98 1.42 -9.93
C VAL A 130 16.58 0.93 -11.33
N ALA A 131 16.51 -0.39 -11.54
CA ALA A 131 16.05 -0.97 -12.81
C ALA A 131 14.58 -0.63 -13.12
N ALA A 132 13.70 -0.67 -12.12
CA ALA A 132 12.29 -0.29 -12.29
C ALA A 132 12.10 1.18 -12.69
N LEU A 133 12.89 2.09 -12.10
CA LEU A 133 12.90 3.51 -12.46
C LEU A 133 13.49 3.76 -13.85
N ASP A 134 14.53 3.02 -14.26
CA ASP A 134 15.12 3.12 -15.60
C ASP A 134 14.16 2.75 -16.71
N ALA A 135 13.31 1.75 -16.48
CA ALA A 135 12.28 1.36 -17.44
C ALA A 135 11.33 2.52 -17.79
N HIS A 136 11.20 3.51 -16.89
CA HIS A 136 10.34 4.69 -17.03
C HIS A 136 11.15 5.99 -17.07
N ARG A 137 12.39 5.94 -17.58
CA ARG A 137 13.30 7.09 -17.61
C ARG A 137 12.72 8.26 -18.45
N PRO A 138 12.63 9.48 -17.88
CA PRO A 138 12.24 10.66 -18.65
C PRO A 138 13.38 11.08 -19.60
N VAL A 139 13.02 11.70 -20.72
CA VAL A 139 13.98 12.25 -21.70
C VAL A 139 14.70 13.45 -21.09
N ALA A 140 15.84 13.21 -20.43
CA ALA A 140 16.65 14.26 -19.82
C ALA A 140 18.16 14.01 -20.00
N PRO A 141 18.95 15.07 -20.26
CA PRO A 141 20.39 14.96 -20.49
C PRO A 141 21.15 14.75 -19.17
N GLY A 142 22.20 13.93 -19.23
CA GLY A 142 23.27 13.79 -18.23
C GLY A 142 22.84 13.27 -16.84
N MET A 143 23.53 12.25 -16.33
CA MET A 143 23.21 11.63 -15.05
C MET A 143 24.45 11.63 -14.16
N THR A 144 24.42 12.42 -13.08
CA THR A 144 25.38 12.33 -11.98
C THR A 144 24.60 12.42 -10.68
N CYS A 145 24.62 11.36 -9.87
CA CYS A 145 24.07 11.41 -8.53
C CYS A 145 24.96 12.26 -7.65
N ARG A 146 24.40 13.33 -7.07
CA ARG A 146 25.09 14.16 -6.10
C ARG A 146 24.67 13.72 -4.69
N GLY A 147 25.63 13.58 -3.79
CA GLY A 147 25.40 12.95 -2.47
C GLY A 147 24.53 13.76 -1.49
N ASP A 148 24.20 15.02 -1.83
CA ASP A 148 23.33 15.91 -1.07
C ASP A 148 21.82 15.65 -1.32
N GLU A 149 21.45 14.80 -2.28
CA GLU A 149 20.06 14.54 -2.67
C GLU A 149 19.35 13.44 -1.84
N LEU A 150 19.95 12.98 -0.73
CA LEU A 150 19.57 11.74 -0.04
C LEU A 150 18.55 11.88 1.12
N LEU A 151 17.96 13.06 1.34
CA LEU A 151 17.13 13.28 2.52
C LEU A 151 15.72 13.78 2.16
N TRP A 152 14.73 12.98 2.55
CA TRP A 152 13.32 13.34 2.74
C TRP A 152 12.85 12.88 4.13
#